data_AF-A0A7V8DHW3-F1
#
_entry.id   AF-A0A7V8DHW3-F1
#
_cell.length_a   1.000
_cell.length_b   1.000
_cell.length_c   1.000
_cell.angle_alpha   90.00
_cell.angle_beta   90.00
_cell.angle_gamma   90.00
#
_symmetry.space_group_name_H-M   'P 1'
#
loop_
_entity.id
_entity.type
_entity.pdbx_description
1 polymer ?
#
loop_
_entity_poly.entity_id
_entity_poly.type
_entity_poly.pdbx_seq_one_letter_code
_entity_poly.pdbx_strand_id
1 'polypeptide(L)'
;MGILTVMADRTPFRAAHAVGPDWARVVKACAESLGVLTADHTLGFIYVTEALADDLSSVLAFLRQITRVEHWVGAVGMGVCACKTAYYRDAALSVMMAPLSPGSFQVMHTVQDKREVLEPAIQAWLADGKAGVAVIHGDPRNGRLPAVMDHLTRSTGGHLMGGLTATPRER
;
A
#
# COMPACT_ATOMS: atom_id res chain seq x y z
N MET A 1 2.84 42.16 17.68
CA MET A 1 3.90 41.16 17.91
C MET A 1 3.47 39.89 17.20
N GLY A 2 4.07 39.57 16.05
CA GLY A 2 3.67 38.42 15.23
C GLY A 2 4.69 37.30 15.37
N ILE A 3 4.22 36.07 15.58
CA ILE A 3 5.04 34.87 15.49
C ILE A 3 5.13 34.50 14.00
N LEU A 4 6.34 34.54 13.44
CA LEU A 4 6.63 33.95 12.14
C LEU A 4 6.92 32.46 12.39
N THR A 5 5.91 31.61 12.28
CA THR A 5 6.12 30.15 12.30
C THR A 5 6.55 29.71 10.91
N VAL A 6 7.74 29.15 10.79
CA VAL A 6 8.11 28.34 9.63
C VAL A 6 7.19 27.12 9.66
N MET A 7 6.28 26.99 8.69
CA MET A 7 5.65 25.70 8.40
C MET A 7 6.81 24.74 8.16
N ALA A 8 7.04 23.80 9.07
CA ALA A 8 8.09 22.80 8.90
C ALA A 8 7.89 22.17 7.51
N ASP A 9 8.93 22.21 6.68
CA ASP A 9 8.95 21.55 5.38
C ASP A 9 8.70 20.06 5.62
N ARG A 10 7.44 19.65 5.50
CA ARG A 10 7.07 18.25 5.62
C ARG A 10 7.47 17.60 4.31
N THR A 11 8.38 16.63 4.40
CA THR A 11 8.73 15.75 3.30
C THR A 11 7.43 15.33 2.58
N PRO A 12 7.29 15.60 1.26
CA PRO A 12 6.04 15.39 0.56
C PRO A 12 5.84 13.92 0.21
N PHE A 13 4.59 13.50 0.04
CA PHE A 13 4.29 12.25 -0.64
C PHE A 13 4.86 12.26 -2.06
N ARG A 14 5.38 11.11 -2.49
CA ARG A 14 5.76 10.88 -3.89
C ARG A 14 4.80 9.88 -4.50
N ALA A 15 4.45 10.08 -5.76
CA ALA A 15 3.61 9.18 -6.52
C ALA A 15 4.11 9.12 -7.96
N ALA A 16 4.12 7.93 -8.54
CA ALA A 16 4.46 7.71 -9.93
C ALA A 16 3.56 6.60 -10.50
N HIS A 17 3.35 6.65 -11.81
CA HIS A 17 2.67 5.59 -12.51
C HIS A 17 3.25 5.43 -13.91
N ALA A 18 3.14 4.21 -14.44
CA ALA A 18 3.61 3.89 -15.77
C ALA A 18 2.78 2.75 -16.36
N VAL A 19 2.81 2.68 -17.69
CA VAL A 19 2.26 1.62 -18.51
C VAL A 19 3.31 1.21 -19.53
N GLY A 20 3.36 -0.06 -19.91
CA GLY A 20 4.38 -0.56 -20.81
C GLY A 20 4.18 -2.02 -21.22
N PRO A 21 5.08 -2.56 -22.06
CA PRO A 21 4.90 -3.89 -22.63
C PRO A 21 5.27 -5.04 -21.69
N ASP A 22 6.01 -4.76 -20.60
CA ASP A 22 6.44 -5.75 -19.61
C ASP A 22 6.69 -5.08 -18.25
N TRP A 23 6.73 -5.90 -17.20
CA TRP A 23 6.91 -5.44 -15.82
C TRP A 23 8.19 -4.64 -15.60
N ALA A 24 9.30 -5.01 -16.26
CA ALA A 24 10.61 -4.42 -16.02
C ALA A 24 10.67 -2.98 -16.56
N ARG A 25 10.13 -2.74 -17.75
CA ARG A 25 9.99 -1.39 -18.31
C ARG A 25 9.03 -0.53 -17.49
N VAL A 26 7.91 -1.11 -17.06
CA VAL A 26 6.91 -0.41 -16.23
C VAL A 26 7.50 0.03 -14.89
N VAL A 27 8.13 -0.88 -14.15
CA VAL A 27 8.67 -0.57 -12.81
C VAL A 27 9.84 0.40 -12.89
N LYS A 28 10.70 0.28 -13.91
CA LYS A 28 11.80 1.21 -14.14
C LYS A 28 11.29 2.64 -14.40
N ALA A 29 10.32 2.79 -15.31
CA ALA A 29 9.74 4.09 -15.62
C ALA A 29 9.06 4.72 -14.38
N CYS A 30 8.36 3.93 -13.57
CA CYS A 30 7.81 4.37 -12.29
C CYS A 30 8.91 4.85 -11.32
N ALA A 31 9.96 4.06 -11.14
CA ALA A 31 11.04 4.39 -10.21
C ALA A 31 11.79 5.67 -10.62
N GLU A 32 12.04 5.86 -11.92
CA GLU A 32 12.64 7.09 -12.45
C GLU A 32 11.73 8.31 -12.22
N SER A 33 10.41 8.12 -12.21
CA SER A 33 9.42 9.18 -12.05
C SER A 33 9.09 9.52 -10.59
N LEU A 34 9.49 8.69 -9.62
CA LEU A 34 9.27 8.97 -8.18
C LEU A 34 10.06 10.19 -7.67
N GLY A 35 11.09 10.60 -8.40
CA GLY A 35 11.98 11.70 -8.01
C GLY A 35 12.86 11.35 -6.82
N VAL A 36 13.29 12.37 -6.08
CA VAL A 36 14.20 12.18 -4.93
C VAL A 36 13.41 11.70 -3.71
N LEU A 37 13.76 10.50 -3.24
CA LEU A 37 13.32 9.93 -1.98
C LEU A 37 14.33 10.26 -0.87
N THR A 38 13.81 10.44 0.34
CA THR A 38 14.57 10.65 1.57
C THR A 38 14.33 9.49 2.53
N ALA A 39 15.11 9.41 3.61
CA ALA A 39 14.92 8.42 4.68
C ALA A 39 13.54 8.49 5.36
N ASP A 40 12.82 9.61 5.21
CA ASP A 40 11.46 9.74 5.78
C ASP A 40 10.42 8.91 5.03
N HIS A 41 10.69 8.54 3.77
CA HIS A 41 9.79 7.72 2.97
C HIS A 41 9.88 6.26 3.42
N THR A 42 9.07 5.87 4.39
CA THR A 42 9.18 4.60 5.10
C THR A 42 8.12 3.57 4.72
N LEU A 43 7.07 3.97 4.00
CA LEU A 43 6.00 3.08 3.55
C LEU A 43 5.73 3.25 2.05
N GLY A 44 5.75 2.14 1.31
CA GLY A 44 5.35 2.09 -0.09
C GLY A 44 3.92 1.57 -0.26
N PHE A 45 3.15 2.21 -1.14
CA PHE A 45 1.91 1.67 -1.68
C PHE A 45 2.15 1.22 -3.11
N ILE A 46 1.71 0.01 -3.45
CA ILE A 46 1.84 -0.56 -4.79
C ILE A 46 0.48 -1.05 -5.30
N TYR A 47 0.07 -0.56 -6.47
CA TYR A 47 -1.12 -1.04 -7.15
C TYR A 47 -0.76 -1.43 -8.57
N VAL A 48 -1.12 -2.64 -8.97
CA VAL A 48 -0.85 -3.14 -10.32
C VAL A 48 -2.13 -3.63 -10.99
N THR A 49 -2.18 -3.54 -12.30
CA THR A 49 -3.20 -4.21 -13.10
C THR A 49 -3.00 -5.73 -13.08
N GLU A 50 -4.04 -6.52 -13.35
CA GLU A 50 -3.95 -7.99 -13.50
C GLU A 50 -2.85 -8.43 -14.48
N ALA A 51 -2.56 -7.65 -15.52
CA ALA A 51 -1.50 -7.93 -16.49
C ALA A 51 -0.08 -8.01 -15.87
N LEU A 52 0.11 -7.52 -14.64
CA LEU A 52 1.36 -7.59 -13.87
C LEU A 52 1.25 -8.48 -12.62
N ALA A 53 0.14 -9.20 -12.44
CA ALA A 53 -0.08 -10.00 -11.23
C ALA A 53 0.98 -11.09 -11.03
N ASP A 54 1.31 -11.81 -12.10
CA ASP A 54 2.31 -12.89 -12.09
C ASP A 54 3.74 -12.36 -11.83
N ASP A 55 3.99 -11.09 -12.17
CA ASP A 55 5.30 -10.43 -12.01
C ASP A 55 5.40 -9.58 -10.73
N LEU A 56 4.36 -9.52 -9.90
CA LEU A 56 4.29 -8.61 -8.74
C LEU A 56 5.47 -8.79 -7.78
N SER A 57 5.91 -10.04 -7.55
CA SER A 57 7.09 -10.33 -6.72
C SER A 57 8.37 -9.70 -7.28
N SER A 58 8.55 -9.73 -8.61
CA SER A 58 9.69 -9.14 -9.31
C SER A 58 9.65 -7.62 -9.29
N VAL A 59 8.46 -7.04 -9.53
CA VAL A 59 8.21 -5.59 -9.39
C VAL A 59 8.56 -5.11 -7.98
N LEU A 60 8.09 -5.82 -6.95
CA LEU A 60 8.31 -5.46 -5.56
C LEU A 60 9.78 -5.61 -5.15
N ALA A 61 10.46 -6.66 -5.60
CA ALA A 61 11.89 -6.85 -5.37
C ALA A 61 12.71 -5.68 -5.96
N PHE A 62 12.40 -5.27 -7.20
CA PHE A 62 13.04 -4.12 -7.83
C PHE A 62 12.80 -2.83 -7.04
N LEU A 63 11.55 -2.54 -6.67
CA LEU A 63 11.21 -1.33 -5.91
C LEU A 63 11.91 -1.29 -4.55
N ARG A 64 11.95 -2.40 -3.80
CA ARG A 64 12.70 -2.48 -2.54
C ARG A 64 14.19 -2.19 -2.73
N GLN A 65 14.78 -2.74 -3.78
CA GLN A 65 16.20 -2.53 -4.08
C GLN A 65 16.51 -1.06 -4.38
N ILE A 66 15.68 -0.40 -5.18
CA ILE A 66 15.92 0.99 -5.62
C ILE A 66 15.54 2.00 -4.54
N THR A 67 14.41 1.81 -3.88
CA THR A 67 13.87 2.78 -2.90
C THR A 67 14.44 2.60 -1.48
N ARG A 68 14.99 1.41 -1.16
CA ARG A 68 15.41 1.00 0.19
C ARG A 68 14.27 0.97 1.23
N VAL A 69 13.02 1.01 0.79
CA VAL A 69 11.84 0.90 1.65
C VAL A 69 11.47 -0.57 1.84
N GLU A 70 11.37 -0.99 3.11
CA GLU A 70 11.07 -2.38 3.48
C GLU A 70 9.56 -2.69 3.41
N HIS A 71 8.76 -1.77 3.94
CA HIS A 71 7.32 -1.93 4.13
C HIS A 71 6.54 -1.54 2.89
N TRP A 72 5.74 -2.48 2.40
CA TRP A 72 4.90 -2.29 1.22
C TRP A 72 3.52 -2.90 1.44
N VAL A 73 2.49 -2.15 1.06
CA VAL A 73 1.10 -2.60 1.04
C VAL A 73 0.49 -2.29 -0.31
N GLY A 74 -0.53 -3.05 -0.71
CA GLY A 74 -1.00 -2.93 -2.07
C GLY A 74 -1.92 -4.05 -2.52
N ALA A 75 -2.35 -3.94 -3.77
CA ALA A 75 -3.24 -4.91 -4.37
C ALA A 75 -3.06 -5.00 -5.89
N VAL A 76 -3.41 -6.17 -6.42
CA VAL A 76 -3.75 -6.33 -7.83
C VAL A 76 -5.19 -5.86 -8.03
N GLY A 77 -5.41 -5.03 -9.04
CA GLY A 77 -6.73 -4.54 -9.45
C GLY A 77 -7.01 -4.85 -10.91
N MET A 78 -8.29 -4.81 -11.30
CA MET A 78 -8.71 -4.88 -12.72
C MET A 78 -8.25 -3.64 -13.49
N GLY A 79 -7.91 -2.60 -12.75
CA GLY A 79 -7.30 -1.38 -13.21
C GLY A 79 -6.64 -0.65 -12.06
N VAL A 80 -5.80 0.33 -12.39
CA VAL A 80 -5.19 1.23 -11.43
C VAL A 80 -5.51 2.67 -11.84
N CYS A 81 -5.97 3.45 -10.87
CA CYS A 81 -6.15 4.88 -11.04
C CYS A 81 -4.87 5.59 -10.59
N ALA A 82 -4.37 6.51 -11.40
CA ALA A 82 -3.20 7.29 -11.09
C ALA A 82 -3.37 8.72 -11.57
N CYS A 83 -3.25 9.69 -10.66
CA CYS A 83 -3.39 11.11 -10.96
C CYS A 83 -4.61 11.41 -11.86
N LYS A 84 -4.38 11.83 -13.11
CA LYS A 84 -5.41 12.24 -14.08
C LYS A 84 -5.78 11.13 -15.07
N THR A 85 -5.42 9.87 -14.80
CA THR A 85 -5.63 8.75 -15.70
C THR A 85 -6.01 7.46 -14.97
N ALA A 86 -6.57 6.51 -15.70
CA ALA A 86 -6.83 5.16 -15.23
C ALA A 86 -6.37 4.15 -16.30
N TYR A 87 -5.73 3.09 -15.85
CA TYR A 87 -5.26 1.98 -16.67
C TYR A 87 -6.02 0.72 -16.31
N TYR A 88 -6.31 -0.16 -17.27
CA TYR A 88 -7.10 -1.37 -17.02
C TYR A 88 -6.40 -2.62 -17.58
N ARG A 89 -6.35 -2.73 -18.92
CA ARG A 89 -5.91 -3.95 -19.61
C ARG A 89 -4.40 -4.02 -19.83
N ASP A 90 -3.75 -2.88 -19.90
CA ASP A 90 -2.32 -2.80 -20.12
C ASP A 90 -1.56 -3.13 -18.85
N ALA A 91 -0.34 -3.63 -18.98
CA ALA A 91 0.58 -3.76 -17.86
C ALA A 91 0.89 -2.38 -17.29
N ALA A 92 0.25 -2.04 -16.17
CA ALA A 92 0.37 -0.75 -15.52
C ALA A 92 0.56 -0.85 -14.01
N LEU A 93 1.31 0.12 -13.49
CA LEU A 93 1.72 0.23 -12.09
C LEU A 93 1.43 1.66 -11.62
N SER A 94 0.87 1.77 -10.41
CA SER A 94 0.83 3.00 -9.63
C SER A 94 1.55 2.76 -8.31
N VAL A 95 2.54 3.60 -8.01
CA VAL A 95 3.36 3.52 -6.79
C VAL A 95 3.29 4.84 -6.04
N MET A 96 3.17 4.77 -4.71
CA MET A 96 3.24 5.95 -3.84
C MET A 96 4.20 5.70 -2.68
N MET A 97 5.00 6.69 -2.33
CA MET A 97 5.94 6.66 -1.20
C MET A 97 5.46 7.64 -0.14
N ALA A 98 5.14 7.12 1.03
CA ALA A 98 4.61 7.86 2.15
C ALA A 98 5.73 8.24 3.14
N PRO A 99 5.88 9.54 3.46
CA PRO A 99 6.86 10.02 4.41
C PRO A 99 6.33 9.88 5.85
N LEU A 100 6.21 8.65 6.35
CA LEU A 100 5.69 8.35 7.69
C LEU A 100 6.84 8.27 8.70
N SER A 101 6.65 8.86 9.88
CA SER A 101 7.64 8.77 10.94
C SER A 101 7.81 7.30 11.41
N PRO A 102 9.04 6.86 11.73
CA PRO A 102 9.24 5.53 12.31
C PRO A 102 8.33 5.30 13.52
N GLY A 103 7.68 4.13 13.58
CA GLY A 103 6.74 3.77 14.65
C GLY A 103 5.35 4.40 14.55
N SER A 104 5.08 5.26 13.55
CA SER A 104 3.74 5.84 13.33
C SER A 104 2.80 4.94 12.53
N PHE A 105 3.27 3.78 12.08
CA PHE A 105 2.47 2.77 11.40
C PHE A 105 2.96 1.37 11.76
N GLN A 106 2.11 0.39 11.49
CA GLN A 106 2.45 -1.03 11.49
C GLN A 106 1.85 -1.71 10.27
N VAL A 107 2.59 -2.65 9.67
CA VAL A 107 2.08 -3.49 8.58
C VAL A 107 1.53 -4.78 9.17
N MET A 108 0.29 -5.08 8.86
CA MET A 108 -0.40 -6.31 9.24
C MET A 108 -0.32 -7.30 8.07
N HIS A 109 -0.08 -8.58 8.34
CA HIS A 109 -0.14 -9.61 7.30
C HIS A 109 -1.60 -9.97 6.95
N THR A 110 -1.76 -10.79 5.91
CA THR A 110 -3.06 -11.24 5.45
C THR A 110 -3.79 -12.02 6.54
N VAL A 111 -4.98 -11.54 6.94
CA VAL A 111 -5.89 -12.22 7.87
C VAL A 111 -7.00 -12.93 7.06
N GLN A 112 -7.11 -14.25 7.18
CA GLN A 112 -8.08 -15.02 6.39
C GLN A 112 -9.36 -15.39 7.18
N ASP A 113 -9.26 -15.49 8.50
CA ASP A 113 -10.34 -15.89 9.39
C ASP A 113 -10.39 -15.01 10.66
N LYS A 114 -11.60 -14.75 11.18
CA LYS A 114 -11.84 -13.99 12.41
C LYS A 114 -11.23 -14.62 13.69
N ARG A 115 -10.85 -15.89 13.63
CA ARG A 115 -10.23 -16.63 14.74
C ARG A 115 -8.72 -16.43 14.79
N GLU A 116 -8.14 -15.89 13.71
CA GLU A 116 -6.71 -15.57 13.70
C GLU A 116 -6.44 -14.47 14.71
N VAL A 117 -5.42 -14.70 15.53
CA VAL A 117 -4.96 -13.75 16.52
C VAL A 117 -4.01 -12.80 15.81
N LEU A 118 -4.26 -11.49 15.94
CA LEU A 118 -3.36 -10.47 15.42
C LEU A 118 -1.95 -10.66 15.99
N GLU A 119 -0.93 -10.34 15.21
CA GLU A 119 0.45 -10.51 15.62
C GLU A 119 0.74 -9.74 16.91
N PRO A 120 1.58 -10.26 17.82
CA PRO A 120 1.88 -9.58 19.08
C PRO A 120 2.38 -8.14 18.91
N ALA A 121 3.12 -7.86 17.85
CA ALA A 121 3.58 -6.51 17.51
C ALA A 121 2.41 -5.55 17.19
N ILE A 122 1.38 -6.04 16.50
CA ILE A 122 0.16 -5.28 16.21
C ILE A 122 -0.62 -5.05 17.50
N GLN A 123 -0.81 -6.09 18.32
CA GLN A 123 -1.50 -5.96 19.60
C GLN A 123 -0.84 -4.94 20.52
N ALA A 124 0.49 -4.98 20.65
CA ALA A 124 1.26 -4.02 21.44
C ALA A 124 1.12 -2.60 20.89
N TRP A 125 1.18 -2.43 19.56
CA TRP A 125 1.00 -1.12 18.92
C TRP A 125 -0.41 -0.55 19.12
N LEU A 126 -1.44 -1.40 19.09
CA LEU A 126 -2.82 -1.03 19.38
C LEU A 126 -3.02 -0.63 20.84
N ALA A 127 -2.40 -1.36 21.78
CA ALA A 127 -2.48 -1.09 23.22
C ALA A 127 -1.89 0.28 23.59
N ASP A 128 -0.91 0.77 22.83
CA ASP A 128 -0.35 2.12 22.99
C ASP A 128 -1.29 3.24 22.50
N GLY A 129 -2.51 2.92 22.05
CA GLY A 129 -3.51 3.89 21.57
C GLY A 129 -3.17 4.53 20.23
N LYS A 130 -2.30 3.90 19.43
CA LYS A 130 -1.72 4.49 18.21
C LYS A 130 -2.57 4.26 16.94
N ALA A 131 -3.66 3.49 17.00
CA ALA A 131 -4.51 3.22 15.84
C ALA A 131 -5.66 4.22 15.69
N GLY A 132 -5.59 5.05 14.64
CA GLY A 132 -6.75 5.83 14.16
C GLY A 132 -7.41 5.23 12.92
N VAL A 133 -6.61 4.68 11.99
CA VAL A 133 -7.04 4.25 10.66
C VAL A 133 -6.23 3.03 10.21
N ALA A 134 -6.90 2.06 9.58
CA ALA A 134 -6.26 0.96 8.87
C ALA A 134 -6.65 0.97 7.38
N VAL A 135 -5.66 0.86 6.50
CA VAL A 135 -5.87 0.69 5.05
C VAL A 135 -5.84 -0.80 4.72
N ILE A 136 -6.96 -1.35 4.25
CA ILE A 136 -7.18 -2.78 4.05
C ILE A 136 -7.54 -3.08 2.59
N HIS A 137 -6.92 -4.14 2.05
CA HIS A 137 -7.27 -4.71 0.76
C HIS A 137 -7.92 -6.07 0.97
N GLY A 138 -9.22 -6.18 0.71
CA GLY A 138 -9.99 -7.41 0.92
C GLY A 138 -10.06 -8.28 -0.32
N ASP A 139 -9.82 -9.60 -0.18
CA ASP A 139 -10.09 -10.56 -1.26
C ASP A 139 -11.60 -10.87 -1.30
N PRO A 140 -12.33 -10.49 -2.37
CA PRO A 140 -13.76 -10.74 -2.45
C PRO A 140 -14.12 -12.24 -2.52
N ARG A 141 -13.15 -13.13 -2.81
CA ARG A 141 -13.35 -14.59 -2.78
C ARG A 141 -13.36 -15.15 -1.37
N ASN A 142 -12.87 -14.39 -0.39
CA ASN A 142 -12.95 -14.81 0.99
C ASN A 142 -14.40 -14.63 1.50
N GLY A 143 -15.19 -15.71 1.47
CA GLY A 143 -16.56 -15.69 2.00
C GLY A 143 -16.67 -15.32 3.49
N ARG A 144 -15.55 -15.29 4.22
CA ARG A 144 -15.47 -14.84 5.62
C ARG A 144 -15.12 -13.36 5.76
N LEU A 145 -14.88 -12.63 4.66
CA LEU A 145 -14.43 -11.24 4.67
C LEU A 145 -15.28 -10.33 5.57
N PRO A 146 -16.63 -10.37 5.56
CA PRO A 146 -17.43 -9.55 6.48
C PRO A 146 -17.10 -9.81 7.95
N ALA A 147 -16.94 -11.08 8.33
CA ALA A 147 -16.64 -11.45 9.70
C ALA A 147 -15.20 -11.10 10.11
N VAL A 148 -14.25 -11.13 9.16
CA VAL A 148 -12.89 -10.64 9.36
C VAL A 148 -12.89 -9.13 9.57
N MET A 149 -13.63 -8.36 8.76
CA MET A 149 -13.76 -6.91 8.91
C MET A 149 -14.35 -6.53 10.28
N ASP A 150 -15.39 -7.23 10.72
CA ASP A 150 -15.99 -7.03 12.05
C ASP A 150 -15.03 -7.36 13.19
N HIS A 151 -14.17 -8.37 13.00
CA HIS A 151 -13.13 -8.71 13.97
C HIS A 151 -12.07 -7.61 14.01
N LEU A 152 -11.51 -7.22 12.87
CA LEU A 152 -10.48 -6.18 12.77
C LEU A 152 -10.96 -4.84 13.33
N THR A 153 -12.19 -4.43 13.04
CA THR A 153 -12.76 -3.18 13.58
C THR A 153 -12.80 -3.20 15.10
N ARG A 154 -13.22 -4.32 15.71
CA ARG A 154 -13.27 -4.46 17.17
C ARG A 154 -11.89 -4.57 17.80
N SER A 155 -10.99 -5.33 17.18
CA SER A 155 -9.64 -5.54 17.70
C SER A 155 -8.79 -4.28 17.63
N THR A 156 -8.95 -3.48 16.58
CA THR A 156 -8.16 -2.25 16.39
C THR A 156 -8.76 -1.03 17.08
N GLY A 157 -10.08 -1.02 17.32
CA GLY A 157 -10.80 0.16 17.80
C GLY A 157 -10.75 1.35 16.82
N GLY A 158 -10.25 1.14 15.60
CA GLY A 158 -10.00 2.17 14.60
C GLY A 158 -10.90 2.07 13.38
N HIS A 159 -10.74 3.01 12.44
CA HIS A 159 -11.52 3.04 11.21
C HIS A 159 -10.84 2.21 10.11
N LEU A 160 -11.57 1.24 9.55
CA LEU A 160 -11.11 0.49 8.38
C LEU A 160 -11.48 1.27 7.09
N MET A 161 -10.50 1.50 6.22
CA MET A 161 -10.67 2.10 4.89
C MET A 161 -9.91 1.26 3.86
N GLY A 162 -10.24 1.39 2.57
CA GLY A 162 -9.53 0.68 1.50
C GLY A 162 -10.48 0.17 0.43
N GLY A 163 -10.25 -1.05 -0.07
CA GLY A 163 -11.02 -1.59 -1.20
C GLY A 163 -10.87 -3.10 -1.38
N LEU A 164 -11.61 -3.62 -2.36
CA LEU A 164 -11.54 -5.03 -2.75
C LEU A 164 -10.49 -5.22 -3.84
N THR A 165 -9.74 -6.32 -3.78
CA THR A 165 -8.75 -6.68 -4.80
C THR A 165 -9.44 -7.28 -6.01
N ALA A 166 -8.75 -7.29 -7.16
CA ALA A 166 -9.18 -8.09 -8.28
C ALA A 166 -8.99 -9.58 -7.99
N THR A 167 -9.88 -10.36 -8.57
CA THR A 167 -9.72 -11.80 -8.71
C THR A 167 -9.03 -12.05 -10.04
N PRO A 168 -7.87 -12.72 -10.08
CA PRO A 168 -7.30 -13.15 -11.35
C PRO A 168 -8.36 -13.94 -12.12
N ARG A 169 -8.58 -13.61 -13.39
CA ARG A 169 -9.44 -14.42 -14.27
C ARG A 169 -8.99 -15.89 -14.23
N GLU A 170 -9.95 -16.81 -14.08
CA GLU A 170 -9.73 -18.22 -14.40
C GLU A 170 -9.23 -18.29 -15.85
N ARG A 171 -8.04 -18.88 -16.05
CA ARG A 171 -7.47 -19.13 -17.37
C ARG A 171 -7.98 -20.46 -17.92
#